data_AF-A0A524GYQ6-F1
#
_entry.id   AF-A0A524GYQ6-F1
#
_cell.length_a   1.000
_cell.length_b   1.000
_cell.length_c   1.000
_cell.angle_alpha   90.00
_cell.angle_beta   90.00
_cell.angle_gamma   90.00
#
_symmetry.space_group_name_H-M   'P 1'
#
loop_
_entity.id
_entity.type
_entity.pdbx_description
1 polymer ?
#
loop_
_entity_poly.entity_id
_entity_poly.type
_entity_poly.pdbx_seq_one_letter_code
_entity_poly.pdbx_strand_id
1 'polypeptide(L)'
;MLRSAQPYKELGAVQGGACRFFALGVAPWGNATLSTAVDNALSNVGGDALINVTVSNSLYGFVPIYNIFAYTCTDVNGIAIKFEKQ
;
A
#
# COMPACT_ATOMS: atom_id res chain seq x y z
N MET A 1 0.24 -6.68 26.77
CA MET A 1 -0.97 -7.51 26.92
C MET A 1 -1.94 -7.15 25.80
N LEU A 2 -2.08 -8.00 24.78
CA LEU A 2 -3.11 -7.87 23.74
C LEU A 2 -4.45 -8.30 24.37
N ARG A 3 -5.22 -7.31 24.83
CA ARG A 3 -6.37 -7.54 25.74
C ARG A 3 -7.73 -7.67 25.04
N SER A 4 -7.79 -7.63 23.71
CA SER A 4 -9.06 -7.71 22.99
C SER A 4 -8.87 -8.33 21.62
N ALA A 5 -9.25 -9.60 21.47
CA ALA A 5 -9.62 -10.13 20.17
C ALA A 5 -10.96 -9.48 19.81
N GLN A 6 -10.91 -8.32 19.14
CA GLN A 6 -12.13 -7.72 18.61
C GLN A 6 -12.69 -8.66 17.54
N PRO A 7 -13.99 -8.97 17.57
CA PRO A 7 -14.61 -9.72 16.48
C PRO A 7 -14.44 -8.90 15.20
N TYR A 8 -13.89 -9.55 14.18
CA TYR A 8 -13.70 -8.96 12.87
C TYR A 8 -14.28 -9.89 11.82
N LYS A 9 -14.84 -9.29 10.77
CA LYS A 9 -15.32 -10.00 9.59
C LYS A 9 -14.31 -9.87 8.48
N GLU A 10 -13.86 -10.99 7.95
CA GLU A 10 -13.04 -11.02 6.75
C GLU A 10 -13.89 -10.64 5.53
N LEU A 11 -13.47 -9.60 4.81
CA LEU A 11 -14.11 -9.13 3.58
C LEU A 11 -13.51 -9.81 2.34
N GLY A 12 -12.29 -10.35 2.46
CA GLY A 12 -11.59 -11.06 1.41
C GLY A 12 -10.18 -10.52 1.16
N ALA A 13 -9.46 -11.18 0.25
CA ALA A 13 -8.15 -10.72 -0.20
C ALA A 13 -8.27 -9.46 -1.04
N VAL A 14 -7.44 -8.46 -0.74
CA VAL A 14 -7.37 -7.20 -1.48
C VAL A 14 -5.94 -6.84 -1.80
N GLN A 15 -5.81 -6.11 -2.89
CA GLN A 15 -4.54 -5.61 -3.38
C GLN A 15 -4.66 -4.11 -3.68
N GLY A 16 -3.64 -3.36 -3.29
CA GLY A 16 -3.55 -1.93 -3.58
C GLY A 16 -2.10 -1.52 -3.75
N GLY A 17 -1.87 -0.57 -4.64
CA GLY A 17 -0.54 -0.08 -4.98
C GLY A 17 -0.49 1.44 -4.94
N ALA A 18 0.69 1.98 -4.65
CA ALA A 18 0.97 3.40 -4.71
C ALA A 18 2.37 3.64 -5.28
N CYS A 19 2.46 4.47 -6.32
CA CYS A 19 3.72 4.80 -7.00
C CYS A 19 4.10 6.25 -6.78
N ARG A 20 5.41 6.49 -6.62
CA ARG A 20 6.01 7.83 -6.61
C ARG A 20 7.02 7.93 -7.73
N PHE A 21 7.08 9.10 -8.34
CA PHE A 21 7.95 9.42 -9.44
C PHE A 21 9.01 10.43 -8.95
N PHE A 22 10.23 10.21 -9.38
CA PHE A 22 11.38 11.09 -9.20
C PHE A 22 11.74 11.60 -10.57
N ALA A 23 11.42 12.86 -10.83
CA ALA A 23 11.97 13.56 -11.98
C ALA A 23 13.16 14.40 -11.50
N LEU A 24 14.31 14.20 -12.14
CA LEU A 24 15.50 15.07 -12.04
C LEU A 24 16.13 15.23 -10.64
N GLY A 25 15.80 14.39 -9.64
CA GLY A 25 16.39 14.48 -8.30
C GLY A 25 16.04 15.76 -7.51
N VAL A 26 15.15 16.62 -8.03
CA VAL A 26 14.80 17.92 -7.45
C VAL A 26 13.55 17.84 -6.57
N ALA A 27 12.57 16.99 -6.91
CA ALA A 27 11.37 16.82 -6.06
C ALA A 27 10.73 15.44 -6.26
N PRO A 28 10.39 14.72 -5.18
CA PRO A 28 9.49 13.57 -5.26
C PRO A 28 8.09 14.05 -5.63
N TRP A 29 7.54 13.56 -6.74
CA TRP A 29 6.14 13.77 -7.13
C TRP A 29 5.37 12.47 -6.99
N GLY A 30 4.25 12.53 -6.27
CA GLY A 30 3.43 11.36 -5.98
C GLY A 30 3.75 10.73 -4.62
N ASN A 31 2.79 9.94 -4.13
CA ASN A 31 2.82 9.36 -2.81
C ASN A 31 2.87 7.83 -2.94
N ALA A 32 4.04 7.23 -2.69
CA ALA A 32 4.22 5.76 -2.61
C ALA A 32 4.20 5.27 -1.16
N THR A 33 3.63 6.04 -0.24
CA THR A 33 3.60 5.63 1.16
C THR A 33 2.72 4.41 1.30
N LEU A 34 3.15 3.47 2.14
CA LEU A 34 2.40 2.26 2.45
C LEU A 34 0.94 2.56 2.81
N SER A 35 0.70 3.62 3.59
CA SER A 35 -0.64 4.05 3.98
C SER A 35 -1.54 4.32 2.78
N THR A 36 -1.05 4.96 1.72
CA THR A 36 -1.83 5.22 0.51
C THR A 36 -2.12 3.93 -0.27
N ALA A 37 -1.17 3.00 -0.32
CA ALA A 37 -1.39 1.70 -0.95
C ALA A 37 -2.42 0.86 -0.17
N VAL A 38 -2.37 0.92 1.16
CA VAL A 38 -3.36 0.33 2.08
C VAL A 38 -4.72 0.99 1.86
N ASP A 39 -4.83 2.31 1.90
CA ASP A 39 -6.08 3.04 1.69
C ASP A 39 -6.70 2.70 0.33
N ASN A 40 -5.90 2.62 -0.74
CA ASN A 40 -6.36 2.17 -2.05
C ASN A 40 -6.88 0.73 -2.03
N ALA A 41 -6.23 -0.17 -1.29
CA ALA A 41 -6.69 -1.54 -1.12
C ALA A 41 -8.02 -1.63 -0.36
N LEU A 42 -8.16 -0.88 0.75
CA LEU A 42 -9.39 -0.88 1.56
C LEU A 42 -10.54 -0.16 0.88
N SER A 43 -10.27 0.88 0.08
CA SER A 43 -11.30 1.70 -0.58
C SER A 43 -12.23 0.87 -1.48
N ASN A 44 -11.71 -0.21 -2.07
CA ASN A 44 -12.50 -1.10 -2.93
C ASN A 44 -13.48 -1.99 -2.16
N VAL A 45 -13.22 -2.28 -0.87
CA VAL A 45 -14.00 -3.24 -0.07
C VAL A 45 -14.66 -2.63 1.15
N GLY A 46 -14.32 -1.39 1.53
CA GLY A 46 -14.87 -0.71 2.70
C GLY A 46 -14.52 -1.39 4.03
N GLY A 47 -13.33 -1.97 4.12
CA GLY A 47 -12.75 -2.53 5.33
C GLY A 47 -12.11 -1.47 6.23
N ASP A 48 -11.80 -1.84 7.47
CA ASP A 48 -11.16 -0.97 8.45
C ASP A 48 -9.66 -1.24 8.60
N ALA A 49 -9.21 -2.47 8.32
CA ALA A 49 -7.81 -2.86 8.41
C ALA A 49 -7.45 -4.00 7.45
N LEU A 50 -6.15 -4.23 7.28
CA LEU A 50 -5.60 -5.40 6.60
C LEU A 50 -4.88 -6.31 7.60
N ILE A 51 -5.07 -7.61 7.44
CA ILE A 51 -4.31 -8.65 8.14
C ILE A 51 -3.53 -9.49 7.13
N ASN A 52 -2.46 -10.15 7.60
CA ASN A 52 -1.56 -10.94 6.76
C ASN A 52 -1.00 -10.15 5.57
N VAL A 53 -0.47 -8.96 5.87
CA VAL A 53 -0.04 -8.00 4.85
C VAL A 53 1.34 -8.37 4.30
N THR A 54 1.43 -8.52 2.98
CA THR A 54 2.67 -8.64 2.23
C THR A 54 2.91 -7.34 1.48
N VAL A 55 4.09 -6.76 1.69
CA VAL A 55 4.51 -5.51 1.05
C VAL A 55 5.62 -5.83 0.06
N SER A 56 5.40 -5.48 -1.20
CA SER A 56 6.40 -5.60 -2.26
C SER A 56 6.80 -4.21 -2.73
N ASN A 57 8.09 -3.90 -2.63
CA ASN A 57 8.61 -2.62 -3.12
C ASN A 57 9.41 -2.86 -4.38
N SER A 58 8.92 -2.33 -5.50
CA SER A 58 9.60 -2.41 -6.79
C SER A 58 10.28 -1.08 -7.07
N LEU A 59 11.61 -1.07 -6.96
CA LEU A 59 12.45 0.07 -7.35
C LEU A 59 12.80 -0.08 -8.84
N TYR A 60 12.02 0.52 -9.73
CA TYR A 60 12.31 0.52 -11.16
C TYR A 60 12.71 1.92 -11.61
N GLY A 61 13.99 2.11 -11.94
CA GLY A 61 14.40 3.39 -12.51
C GLY A 61 15.87 3.73 -12.42
N PHE A 62 16.77 2.83 -12.81
CA PHE A 62 18.14 3.23 -13.14
C PHE A 62 18.39 2.93 -14.62
N VAL A 63 17.96 3.84 -15.50
CA VAL A 63 18.30 3.79 -16.93
C VAL A 63 19.52 4.69 -17.14
N PRO A 64 20.73 4.12 -17.31
CA PRO A 64 21.99 4.88 -17.22
C PRO A 64 22.24 5.85 -18.39
N ILE A 65 21.42 5.85 -19.45
CA ILE A 65 21.66 6.66 -20.66
C ILE A 65 20.94 8.01 -20.62
N TYR A 66 19.82 8.14 -19.88
CA TYR A 66 19.05 9.39 -19.74
C TYR A 66 18.51 9.53 -18.32
N ASN A 67 19.43 9.75 -17.38
CA ASN A 67 19.32 9.75 -15.92
C ASN A 67 18.32 10.79 -15.32
N ILE A 68 17.07 10.82 -15.78
CA ILE A 68 16.13 11.92 -15.51
C ILE A 68 14.78 11.47 -14.92
N PHE A 69 14.46 10.17 -14.93
CA PHE A 69 13.24 9.62 -14.33
C PHE A 69 13.49 8.31 -13.61
N ALA A 70 13.17 8.26 -12.32
CA ALA A 70 13.05 7.04 -11.53
C ALA A 70 11.65 6.93 -10.94
N TYR A 71 11.13 5.73 -10.72
CA TYR A 71 9.88 5.56 -9.99
C TYR A 71 9.98 4.41 -9.00
N THR A 72 9.21 4.51 -7.92
CA THR A 72 9.19 3.47 -6.89
C THR A 72 7.73 3.17 -6.60
N CYS A 73 7.35 1.91 -6.76
CA CYS A 73 6.01 1.45 -6.50
C CYS A 73 6.01 0.56 -5.26
N THR A 74 5.09 0.84 -4.36
CA THR A 74 4.81 0.02 -3.18
C THR A 74 3.48 -0.68 -3.41
N ASP A 75 3.53 -1.98 -3.55
CA ASP A 75 2.37 -2.85 -3.69
C ASP A 75 2.10 -3.55 -2.36
N VAL A 76 0.83 -3.60 -1.98
CA VAL A 76 0.34 -4.20 -0.75
C VAL A 76 -0.71 -5.23 -1.10
N ASN A 77 -0.53 -6.45 -0.60
CA ASN A 77 -1.50 -7.53 -0.67
C ASN A 77 -1.83 -8.00 0.75
N GLY A 78 -3.09 -8.20 1.06
CA GLY A 78 -3.52 -8.68 2.37
C GLY A 78 -4.98 -9.05 2.38
N ILE A 79 -5.48 -9.48 3.54
CA ILE A 79 -6.90 -9.77 3.74
C ILE A 79 -7.53 -8.57 4.43
N ALA A 80 -8.53 -7.97 3.78
CA ALA A 80 -9.29 -6.88 4.38
C ALA A 80 -10.24 -7.42 5.44
N ILE A 81 -10.27 -6.73 6.58
CA ILE A 81 -11.15 -7.03 7.68
C ILE A 81 -11.98 -5.80 8.03
N LYS A 82 -13.19 -6.04 8.54
CA LYS A 82 -14.07 -5.04 9.11
C LYS A 82 -14.31 -5.36 10.56
N PHE A 83 -14.14 -4.39 11.45
CA PHE A 83 -14.42 -4.63 12.86
C PHE A 83 -15.93 -4.66 13.09
N GLU A 84 -16.42 -5.70 13.76
CA GLU A 84 -17.79 -5.69 14.25
C GLU A 84 -17.81 -4.83 15.50
N LYS A 85 -18.50 -3.68 15.43
CA LYS A 85 -18.75 -2.86 16.62
C LYS A 85 -19.57 -3.70 17.60
N GLN A 86 -19.01 -3.92 18.79
CA GLN A 86 -19.77 -4.36 19.96
C GLN A 86 -20.83 -3.33 20.33
#